data_AF-A0A4P9W786-F1
#
_entry.id   AF-A0A4P9W786-F1
#
_cell.length_a   1.000
_cell.length_b   1.000
_cell.length_c   1.000
_cell.angle_alpha   90.00
_cell.angle_beta   90.00
_cell.angle_gamma   90.00
#
_symmetry.space_group_name_H-M   'P 1'
#
loop_
_entity.id
_entity.type
_entity.pdbx_description
1 polymer ?
#
loop_
_entity_poly.entity_id
_entity_poly.type
_entity_poly.pdbx_seq_one_letter_code
_entity_poly.pdbx_strand_id
1 'polypeptide(L)'
;MALSGEKLLTFLPGFHILVLGLLTGMVFHTTFINGLIQFKHLPKHMFGNLQSKQFPPYFLLQTIFSAILIPTSCHLHGLSFIEFLPRFVKAMERPADMNLGDFALNGLVLGLCSGLINLVYLGPETTRIMFDRHKLEKAGKEVPSSINSLFAWLHGIGSLLNLLTLAGAVLCSIWTGSLIKL
;
A
#
# COMPACT_ATOMS: atom_id res chain seq x y z
N MET A 1 -5.67 4.71 -35.04
CA MET A 1 -6.81 5.59 -34.74
C MET A 1 -6.65 6.05 -33.30
N ALA A 2 -6.16 7.27 -33.06
CA ALA A 2 -6.01 7.79 -31.71
C ALA A 2 -7.41 8.10 -31.14
N LEU A 3 -7.71 7.60 -29.94
CA LEU A 3 -8.93 7.99 -29.23
C LEU A 3 -8.83 9.47 -28.88
N SER A 4 -9.85 10.26 -29.20
CA SER A 4 -9.93 11.66 -28.75
C SER A 4 -9.98 11.71 -27.21
N GLY A 5 -9.49 12.79 -26.60
CA GLY A 5 -9.44 12.94 -25.14
C GLY A 5 -10.81 12.72 -24.47
N GLU A 6 -11.89 13.16 -25.10
CA GLU A 6 -13.26 12.96 -24.61
C GLU A 6 -13.67 11.49 -24.53
N LYS A 7 -13.25 10.66 -25.51
CA LYS A 7 -13.52 9.21 -25.49
C LYS A 7 -12.71 8.52 -24.40
N LEU A 8 -11.51 9.01 -24.09
CA LEU A 8 -10.69 8.47 -23.01
C LEU A 8 -11.36 8.69 -21.64
N LEU A 9 -11.97 9.86 -21.45
CA LEU A 9 -12.70 10.19 -20.22
C LEU A 9 -13.95 9.33 -20.01
N THR A 10 -14.57 8.85 -21.08
CA THR A 10 -15.73 7.93 -20.97
C THR A 10 -15.38 6.61 -20.30
N PHE A 11 -14.15 6.11 -20.47
CA PHE A 11 -13.68 4.85 -19.84
C PHE A 11 -13.09 5.05 -18.46
N LEU A 12 -12.89 6.29 -18.03
CA LEU A 12 -12.20 6.63 -16.78
C LEU A 12 -12.84 5.99 -15.53
N PRO A 13 -14.18 5.99 -15.35
CA PRO A 13 -14.79 5.34 -14.18
C PRO A 13 -14.49 3.83 -14.13
N GLY A 14 -14.59 3.14 -15.28
CA GLY A 14 -14.30 1.71 -15.37
C GLY A 14 -12.81 1.40 -15.11
N PHE A 15 -11.91 2.22 -15.64
CA PHE A 15 -10.48 2.12 -15.36
C PHE A 15 -10.17 2.37 -13.88
N HIS A 16 -10.78 3.38 -13.27
CA HIS A 16 -10.64 3.67 -11.84
C HIS A 16 -11.05 2.48 -10.98
N ILE A 17 -12.25 1.92 -11.24
CA ILE A 17 -12.74 0.73 -10.52
C ILE A 17 -11.80 -0.46 -10.68
N LEU A 18 -11.27 -0.69 -11.89
CA LEU A 18 -10.31 -1.76 -12.13
C LEU A 18 -9.03 -1.59 -11.29
N VAL A 19 -8.41 -0.40 -11.32
CA VAL A 19 -7.20 -0.12 -10.55
C VAL A 19 -7.47 -0.19 -9.04
N LEU A 20 -8.65 0.26 -8.60
CA LEU A 20 -9.06 0.22 -7.20
C LEU A 20 -9.24 -1.23 -6.71
N GLY A 21 -9.86 -2.07 -7.54
CA GLY A 21 -9.98 -3.50 -7.29
C GLY A 21 -8.63 -4.21 -7.26
N LEU A 22 -7.73 -3.87 -8.19
CA LEU A 22 -6.36 -4.40 -8.22
C LEU A 22 -5.58 -4.02 -6.96
N LEU A 23 -5.60 -2.75 -6.54
CA LEU A 23 -4.93 -2.31 -5.31
C LEU A 23 -5.51 -3.00 -4.08
N THR A 24 -6.83 -2.92 -3.88
CA THR A 24 -7.50 -3.45 -2.69
C THR A 24 -7.32 -4.96 -2.59
N GLY A 25 -7.56 -5.68 -3.69
CA GLY A 25 -7.41 -7.13 -3.75
C GLY A 25 -5.96 -7.58 -3.53
N MET A 26 -4.99 -6.90 -4.16
CA MET A 26 -3.57 -7.21 -4.00
C MET A 26 -3.09 -6.98 -2.57
N VAL A 27 -3.44 -5.85 -1.95
CA VAL A 27 -3.03 -5.55 -0.57
C VAL A 27 -3.68 -6.53 0.42
N PHE A 28 -4.98 -6.78 0.28
CA PHE A 28 -5.71 -7.72 1.12
C PHE A 28 -5.13 -9.14 1.00
N HIS A 29 -5.07 -9.67 -0.23
CA HIS A 29 -4.66 -11.05 -0.46
C HIS A 29 -3.18 -11.28 -0.10
N THR A 30 -2.27 -10.41 -0.54
CA THR A 30 -0.83 -10.65 -0.38
C THR A 30 -0.41 -10.60 1.09
N THR A 31 -0.88 -9.60 1.83
CA THR A 31 -0.44 -9.37 3.22
C THR A 31 -1.22 -10.22 4.21
N PHE A 32 -2.56 -10.27 4.10
CA PHE A 32 -3.41 -10.84 5.14
C PHE A 32 -3.81 -12.29 4.88
N ILE A 33 -3.76 -12.77 3.64
CA ILE A 33 -4.06 -14.16 3.32
C ILE A 33 -2.77 -14.92 3.04
N ASN A 34 -2.08 -14.57 1.96
CA ASN A 34 -0.88 -15.25 1.50
C ASN A 34 0.26 -15.14 2.52
N GLY A 35 0.51 -13.95 3.08
CA GLY A 35 1.54 -13.76 4.12
C GLY A 35 1.34 -14.65 5.35
N LEU A 36 0.12 -14.77 5.86
CA LEU A 36 -0.20 -15.62 7.01
C LEU A 36 -0.08 -17.11 6.68
N ILE A 37 -0.53 -17.53 5.49
CA ILE A 37 -0.39 -18.92 5.04
C ILE A 37 1.10 -19.26 4.91
N GLN A 38 1.88 -18.42 4.24
CA GLN A 38 3.32 -18.63 4.07
C GLN A 38 4.05 -18.70 5.41
N PHE A 39 3.73 -17.80 6.36
CA PHE A 39 4.35 -17.82 7.69
C PHE A 39 4.06 -19.13 8.46
N LYS A 40 2.85 -19.66 8.33
CA LYS A 40 2.43 -20.89 9.03
C LYS A 40 2.98 -22.17 8.41
N HIS A 41 3.23 -22.18 7.10
CA HIS A 41 3.49 -23.43 6.37
C HIS A 41 4.88 -23.51 5.72
N LEU A 42 5.65 -22.42 5.66
CA LEU A 42 7.01 -22.46 5.14
C LEU A 42 8.05 -22.45 6.28
N PRO A 43 9.17 -23.19 6.11
CA PRO A 43 10.33 -23.01 6.98
C PRO A 43 10.76 -21.54 7.00
N LYS A 44 11.13 -21.00 8.16
CA LYS A 44 11.46 -19.58 8.38
C LYS A 44 12.38 -19.00 7.28
N HIS A 45 13.44 -19.72 6.92
CA HIS A 45 14.39 -19.25 5.90
C HIS A 45 13.78 -19.20 4.49
N MET A 46 12.90 -20.15 4.14
CA MET A 46 12.18 -20.16 2.87
C MET A 46 11.14 -19.05 2.83
N PHE A 47 10.39 -18.86 3.92
CA PHE A 47 9.46 -17.74 4.08
C PHE A 47 10.16 -16.41 3.81
N GLY A 48 11.27 -16.15 4.52
CA GLY A 48 12.02 -14.91 4.36
C GLY A 48 12.56 -14.72 2.94
N ASN A 49 13.08 -15.78 2.33
CA ASN A 49 13.55 -15.72 0.94
C ASN A 49 12.42 -15.40 -0.05
N LEU A 50 11.26 -16.05 0.09
CA LEU A 50 10.09 -15.78 -0.75
C LEU A 50 9.62 -14.32 -0.60
N GLN A 51 9.52 -13.84 0.64
CA GLN A 51 9.13 -12.45 0.93
C GLN A 51 10.09 -11.43 0.30
N SER A 52 11.41 -11.70 0.33
CA SER A 52 12.42 -10.82 -0.30
C SER A 52 12.25 -10.65 -1.81
N LYS A 53 11.57 -11.61 -2.47
CA LYS A 53 11.27 -11.57 -3.92
C LYS A 53 9.87 -11.07 -4.21
N GLN A 54 8.92 -11.34 -3.31
CA GLN A 54 7.51 -10.96 -3.46
C GLN A 54 7.29 -9.47 -3.18
N PHE A 55 7.94 -8.90 -2.16
CA PHE A 55 7.65 -7.55 -1.71
C PHE A 55 8.10 -6.40 -2.64
N PRO A 56 9.25 -6.47 -3.34
CA PRO A 56 9.63 -5.39 -4.27
C PRO A 56 8.59 -5.10 -5.38
N PRO A 57 8.11 -6.10 -6.17
CA PRO A 57 7.06 -5.83 -7.16
C PRO A 57 5.72 -5.46 -6.50
N TYR A 58 5.40 -6.00 -5.32
CA TYR A 58 4.23 -5.62 -4.54
C TYR A 58 4.21 -4.12 -4.20
N PHE A 59 5.30 -3.60 -3.63
CA PHE A 59 5.40 -2.18 -3.25
C PHE A 59 5.46 -1.24 -4.47
N LEU A 60 6.04 -1.70 -5.57
CA LEU A 60 5.99 -0.98 -6.85
C LEU A 60 4.55 -0.86 -7.36
N LEU A 61 3.80 -1.96 -7.39
CA LEU A 61 2.39 -1.95 -7.83
C LEU A 61 1.51 -1.12 -6.90
N GLN A 62 1.70 -1.23 -5.58
CA GLN A 62 1.02 -0.38 -4.60
C GLN A 62 1.27 1.11 -4.91
N THR A 63 2.54 1.49 -5.13
CA THR A 63 2.93 2.86 -5.48
C THR A 63 2.22 3.34 -6.75
N ILE A 64 2.27 2.55 -7.82
CA ILE A 64 1.69 2.91 -9.12
C ILE A 64 0.16 3.05 -9.00
N PHE A 65 -0.50 2.08 -8.38
CA PHE A 65 -1.96 2.10 -8.26
C PHE A 65 -2.43 3.25 -7.37
N SER A 66 -1.78 3.51 -6.24
CA SER A 66 -2.09 4.68 -5.42
C SER A 66 -1.88 6.00 -6.18
N ALA A 67 -0.79 6.13 -6.95
CA ALA A 67 -0.53 7.31 -7.77
C ALA A 67 -1.58 7.54 -8.86
N ILE A 68 -2.17 6.48 -9.40
CA ILE A 68 -3.27 6.55 -10.38
C ILE A 68 -4.59 6.89 -9.68
N LEU A 69 -4.86 6.27 -8.52
CA LEU A 69 -6.15 6.40 -7.84
C LEU A 69 -6.38 7.80 -7.27
N ILE A 70 -5.34 8.48 -6.77
CA ILE A 70 -5.48 9.84 -6.22
C ILE A 70 -6.10 10.82 -7.25
N PRO A 71 -5.50 11.05 -8.43
CA PRO A 71 -6.07 12.00 -9.39
C PRO A 71 -7.39 11.53 -10.00
N THR A 72 -7.57 10.22 -10.18
CA THR A 72 -8.82 9.69 -10.74
C THR A 72 -9.98 9.79 -9.75
N SER A 73 -9.75 9.55 -8.45
CA SER A 73 -10.73 9.82 -7.39
C SER A 73 -11.11 11.30 -7.32
N CYS A 74 -10.12 12.21 -7.36
CA CYS A 74 -10.40 13.65 -7.37
C CYS A 74 -11.29 14.02 -8.56
N HIS A 75 -10.93 13.58 -9.77
CA HIS A 75 -11.69 13.89 -10.98
C HIS A 75 -13.14 13.36 -10.91
N LEU A 76 -13.33 12.10 -10.52
CA LEU A 76 -14.67 11.48 -10.46
C LEU A 76 -15.59 12.13 -9.41
N HIS A 77 -15.03 12.70 -8.35
CA HIS A 77 -15.78 13.41 -7.32
C HIS A 77 -15.83 14.93 -7.53
N GLY A 78 -15.41 15.42 -8.70
CA GLY A 78 -15.47 16.85 -9.04
C GLY A 78 -14.52 17.74 -8.25
N LEU A 79 -13.46 17.16 -7.68
CA LEU A 79 -12.42 17.88 -6.94
C LEU A 79 -11.27 18.25 -7.88
N SER A 80 -10.82 19.50 -7.81
CA SER A 80 -9.58 19.89 -8.49
C SER A 80 -8.36 19.39 -7.71
N PHE A 81 -7.25 19.17 -8.42
CA PHE A 81 -5.98 18.80 -7.79
C PHE A 81 -5.44 19.90 -6.86
N ILE A 82 -5.80 21.16 -7.10
CA ILE A 82 -5.38 22.30 -6.26
C ILE A 82 -6.11 22.28 -4.90
N GLU A 83 -7.36 21.82 -4.87
CA GLU A 83 -8.13 21.67 -3.63
C GLU A 83 -7.71 20.46 -2.78
N PHE A 84 -7.01 19.49 -3.38
CA PHE A 84 -6.54 18.30 -2.69
C PHE A 84 -5.48 18.62 -1.62
N LEU A 85 -4.51 19.48 -1.91
CA LEU A 85 -3.41 19.77 -0.98
C LEU A 85 -3.89 20.44 0.34
N PRO A 86 -4.76 21.47 0.31
CA PRO A 86 -5.35 22.04 1.52
C PRO A 86 -6.18 21.02 2.32
N ARG A 87 -6.90 20.11 1.65
CA ARG A 87 -7.65 19.03 2.32
C ARG A 87 -6.74 18.05 3.05
N PHE A 88 -5.63 17.67 2.42
CA PHE A 88 -4.61 16.82 3.03
C PHE A 88 -4.01 17.48 4.28
N VAL A 89 -3.63 18.76 4.21
CA VAL A 89 -3.09 19.50 5.36
C VAL A 89 -4.12 19.62 6.49
N LYS A 90 -5.35 20.03 6.17
CA LYS A 90 -6.43 20.16 7.15
C LYS A 90 -6.76 18.84 7.85
N ALA A 91 -6.71 17.72 7.12
CA ALA A 91 -6.91 16.39 7.68
C ALA A 91 -5.84 16.04 8.74
N MET A 92 -4.59 16.47 8.56
CA MET A 92 -3.54 16.29 9.57
C MET A 92 -3.75 17.17 10.81
N GLU A 93 -4.26 18.39 10.65
CA GLU A 93 -4.49 19.32 11.76
C GLU A 93 -5.75 18.97 12.57
N ARG A 94 -6.81 18.53 11.90
CA ARG A 94 -8.13 18.27 12.50
C ARG A 94 -8.72 16.95 11.97
N PRO A 95 -8.17 15.80 12.39
CA PRO A 95 -8.64 14.50 11.91
C PRO A 95 -10.10 14.19 12.28
N ALA A 96 -10.62 14.81 13.34
CA ALA A 96 -12.01 14.66 13.76
C ALA A 96 -13.03 15.28 12.79
N ASP A 97 -12.61 16.23 11.95
CA ASP A 97 -13.48 16.95 11.00
C ASP A 97 -13.52 16.28 9.62
N MET A 98 -12.79 15.18 9.42
CA MET A 98 -12.65 14.52 8.13
C MET A 98 -13.94 13.81 7.71
N ASN A 99 -14.35 13.98 6.45
CA ASN A 99 -15.39 13.16 5.84
C ASN A 99 -14.79 11.90 5.19
N LEU A 100 -15.67 11.01 4.70
CA LEU A 100 -15.27 9.76 4.05
C LEU A 100 -14.29 9.97 2.87
N GLY A 101 -14.51 11.00 2.04
CA GLY A 101 -13.63 11.29 0.91
C GLY A 101 -12.25 11.76 1.34
N ASP A 102 -12.17 12.53 2.42
CA ASP A 102 -10.89 12.93 3.00
C ASP A 102 -10.14 11.70 3.54
N PHE A 103 -10.80 10.79 4.26
CA PHE A 103 -10.16 9.55 4.72
C PHE A 103 -9.70 8.66 3.56
N ALA A 104 -10.51 8.53 2.50
CA ALA A 104 -10.16 7.77 1.30
C ALA A 104 -8.90 8.34 0.62
N LEU A 105 -8.89 9.65 0.33
CA LEU A 105 -7.76 10.31 -0.34
C LEU A 105 -6.48 10.26 0.50
N ASN A 106 -6.57 10.57 1.81
CA ASN A 106 -5.43 10.50 2.72
C ASN A 106 -4.88 9.06 2.81
N GLY A 107 -5.77 8.06 2.82
CA GLY A 107 -5.38 6.66 2.80
C GLY A 107 -4.62 6.26 1.52
N LEU A 108 -5.03 6.75 0.35
CA LEU A 108 -4.31 6.53 -0.91
C LEU A 108 -2.93 7.21 -0.92
N VAL A 109 -2.82 8.42 -0.37
CA VAL A 109 -1.54 9.15 -0.22
C VAL A 109 -0.61 8.40 0.70
N LEU A 110 -1.13 7.91 1.83
CA LEU A 110 -0.36 7.05 2.72
C LEU A 110 0.11 5.79 2.01
N GLY A 111 -0.75 5.17 1.19
CA GLY A 111 -0.39 4.03 0.35
C GLY A 111 0.74 4.32 -0.64
N LEU A 112 0.70 5.49 -1.28
CA LEU A 112 1.74 5.97 -2.18
C LEU A 112 3.07 6.16 -1.43
N CYS A 113 3.06 6.92 -0.34
CA CYS A 113 4.25 7.19 0.47
C CYS A 113 4.82 5.91 1.08
N SER A 114 3.96 5.05 1.62
CA SER A 114 4.32 3.73 2.15
C SER A 114 4.98 2.87 1.08
N GLY A 115 4.39 2.79 -0.10
CA GLY A 115 4.91 2.00 -1.21
C GLY A 115 6.31 2.46 -1.61
N LEU A 116 6.50 3.77 -1.76
CA LEU A 116 7.80 4.36 -2.07
C LEU A 116 8.83 4.09 -0.97
N ILE A 117 8.50 4.39 0.29
CA ILE A 117 9.41 4.21 1.43
C ILE A 117 9.82 2.72 1.56
N ASN A 118 8.88 1.79 1.38
CA ASN A 118 9.18 0.37 1.42
C ASN A 118 9.98 -0.10 0.22
N LEU A 119 9.74 0.46 -0.97
CA LEU A 119 10.49 0.10 -2.17
C LEU A 119 11.96 0.56 -2.09
N VAL A 120 12.20 1.78 -1.58
CA VAL A 120 13.55 2.40 -1.62
C VAL A 120 14.36 2.20 -0.35
N TYR A 121 13.72 2.03 0.81
CA TYR A 121 14.41 2.03 2.11
C TYR A 121 13.99 0.88 3.03
N LEU A 122 12.75 0.86 3.52
CA LEU A 122 12.34 -0.09 4.56
C LEU A 122 12.42 -1.55 4.08
N GLY A 123 11.99 -1.85 2.85
CA GLY A 123 12.01 -3.19 2.28
C GLY A 123 13.44 -3.73 2.09
N PRO A 124 14.34 -3.01 1.38
CA PRO A 124 15.75 -3.38 1.26
C PRO A 124 16.43 -3.59 2.62
N GLU A 125 16.21 -2.68 3.57
CA GLU A 125 16.87 -2.75 4.88
C GLU A 125 16.32 -3.91 5.73
N THR A 126 15.01 -4.13 5.75
CA THR A 126 14.39 -5.29 6.41
C THR A 126 14.94 -6.61 5.83
N THR A 127 15.08 -6.67 4.51
CA THR A 127 15.62 -7.84 3.79
C THR A 127 17.08 -8.09 4.13
N ARG A 128 17.90 -7.02 4.22
CA ARG A 128 19.31 -7.10 4.61
C ARG A 128 19.45 -7.69 6.02
N ILE A 129 18.74 -7.11 6.99
CA ILE A 129 18.75 -7.56 8.39
C ILE A 129 18.24 -9.00 8.50
N MET A 130 17.20 -9.38 7.75
CA MET A 130 16.70 -10.75 7.70
C MET A 130 17.79 -11.73 7.22
N PHE A 131 18.51 -11.40 6.15
CA PHE A 131 19.59 -12.27 5.65
C PHE A 131 20.78 -12.35 6.62
N ASP A 132 21.11 -11.25 7.31
CA ASP A 132 22.16 -11.27 8.32
C ASP A 132 21.78 -12.16 9.51
N ARG A 133 20.51 -12.14 9.95
CA ARG A 133 19.97 -13.11 10.93
C ARG A 133 20.09 -14.54 10.42
N HIS A 134 19.68 -14.80 9.17
CA HIS A 134 19.77 -16.13 8.59
C HIS A 134 21.20 -16.67 8.52
N LYS A 135 22.21 -15.82 8.28
CA LYS A 135 23.62 -16.23 8.27
C LYS A 135 24.08 -16.67 9.66
N LEU A 136 23.71 -15.92 10.71
CA LEU A 136 24.04 -16.26 12.09
C LEU A 136 23.37 -17.57 12.53
N GLU A 137 22.07 -17.71 12.24
CA GLU A 137 21.29 -18.92 12.53
C GLU A 137 21.91 -20.15 11.83
N LYS A 138 22.28 -20.03 10.55
CA LYS A 138 22.93 -21.13 9.80
C LYS A 138 24.33 -21.48 10.31
N ALA A 139 25.04 -20.51 10.87
CA ALA A 139 26.35 -20.73 11.47
C ALA A 139 26.26 -21.29 12.90
N GLY A 140 25.06 -21.54 13.44
CA GLY A 140 24.85 -21.97 14.82
C GLY A 140 25.23 -20.89 15.84
N LYS A 141 25.32 -19.62 15.42
CA LYS A 141 25.65 -18.48 16.29
C LYS A 141 24.38 -17.88 16.87
N GLU A 142 24.48 -17.40 18.12
CA GLU A 142 23.41 -16.64 18.74
C GLU A 142 23.15 -15.35 17.95
N VAL A 143 21.88 -15.05 17.71
CA VAL A 143 21.46 -13.80 17.05
C VAL A 143 21.39 -12.69 18.11
N PRO A 144 22.19 -11.61 18.00
CA PRO A 144 22.14 -10.51 18.95
C PRO A 144 20.74 -9.91 19.08
N SER A 145 20.34 -9.59 20.32
CA SER A 145 19.02 -8.99 20.61
C SER A 145 18.77 -7.68 19.85
N SER A 146 19.82 -6.90 19.59
CA SER A 146 19.75 -5.67 18.79
C SER A 146 19.31 -5.93 17.34
N ILE A 147 19.83 -6.98 16.70
CA ILE A 147 19.46 -7.37 15.33
C ILE A 147 18.03 -7.90 15.31
N ASN A 148 17.65 -8.71 16.31
CA ASN A 148 16.30 -9.27 16.38
C ASN A 148 15.25 -8.17 16.60
N SER A 149 15.53 -7.22 17.49
CA SER A 149 14.67 -6.06 17.77
C SER A 149 14.56 -5.14 16.56
N LEU A 150 15.67 -4.85 15.88
CA LEU A 150 15.67 -4.03 14.67
C LEU A 150 14.83 -4.67 13.54
N PHE A 151 14.97 -5.99 13.33
CA PHE A 151 14.13 -6.71 12.38
C PHE A 151 12.65 -6.59 12.72
N ALA A 152 12.28 -6.84 13.99
CA ALA A 152 10.89 -6.79 14.43
C ALA A 152 10.29 -5.39 14.24
N TRP A 153 11.06 -4.34 14.52
CA TRP A 153 10.63 -2.96 14.36
C TRP A 153 10.41 -2.58 12.89
N LEU A 154 11.39 -2.85 12.02
CA LEU A 154 11.29 -2.56 10.59
C LEU A 154 10.13 -3.33 9.92
N HIS A 155 10.00 -4.62 10.23
CA HIS A 155 8.92 -5.46 9.73
C HIS A 155 7.54 -5.02 10.25
N GLY A 156 7.47 -4.63 11.54
CA GLY A 156 6.26 -4.13 12.17
C GLY A 156 5.75 -2.84 11.52
N ILE A 157 6.64 -1.89 11.23
CA ILE A 157 6.29 -0.65 10.53
C ILE A 157 5.77 -0.95 9.13
N GLY A 158 6.47 -1.79 8.36
CA GLY A 158 6.02 -2.16 7.01
C GLY A 158 4.61 -2.77 7.03
N SER A 159 4.34 -3.65 8.01
CA SER A 159 3.03 -4.30 8.18
C SER A 159 1.92 -3.31 8.58
N LEU A 160 2.21 -2.38 9.49
CA LEU A 160 1.28 -1.32 9.88
C LEU A 160 0.93 -0.42 8.69
N LEU A 161 1.93 0.00 7.92
CA LEU A 161 1.71 0.83 6.74
C LEU A 161 0.85 0.12 5.69
N ASN A 162 1.03 -1.20 5.50
CA ASN A 162 0.16 -1.99 4.62
C ASN A 162 -1.28 -2.08 5.13
N LEU A 163 -1.49 -2.23 6.44
CA LEU A 163 -2.83 -2.24 7.03
C LEU A 163 -3.55 -0.90 6.83
N LEU A 164 -2.85 0.21 7.06
CA LEU A 164 -3.43 1.54 6.85
C LEU A 164 -3.70 1.81 5.36
N THR A 165 -2.84 1.30 4.47
CA THR A 165 -3.07 1.35 3.01
C THR A 165 -4.33 0.58 2.62
N LEU A 166 -4.54 -0.62 3.19
CA LEU A 166 -5.76 -1.40 2.96
C LEU A 166 -7.00 -0.64 3.42
N ALA A 167 -6.97 -0.07 4.63
CA ALA A 167 -8.08 0.73 5.15
C ALA A 167 -8.40 1.90 4.21
N GLY A 168 -7.38 2.63 3.74
CA GLY A 168 -7.54 3.70 2.75
C GLY A 168 -8.18 3.24 1.45
N ALA A 169 -7.71 2.12 0.88
CA ALA A 169 -8.25 1.55 -0.36
C ALA A 169 -9.71 1.07 -0.21
N VAL A 170 -10.06 0.47 0.94
CA VAL A 170 -11.45 0.10 1.26
C VAL A 170 -12.34 1.34 1.38
N LEU A 171 -11.90 2.38 2.08
CA LEU A 171 -12.65 3.63 2.19
C LEU A 171 -12.82 4.31 0.84
N CYS A 172 -11.80 4.27 -0.03
CA CYS A 172 -11.91 4.72 -1.41
C CYS A 172 -12.92 3.91 -2.22
N SER A 173 -13.01 2.60 -1.99
CA SER A 173 -14.01 1.73 -2.63
C SER A 173 -15.44 2.10 -2.21
N ILE A 174 -15.65 2.34 -0.91
CA ILE A 174 -16.94 2.78 -0.37
C ILE A 174 -17.29 4.17 -0.92
N TRP A 175 -16.32 5.10 -0.94
CA TRP A 175 -16.53 6.45 -1.44
C TRP A 175 -16.87 6.47 -2.93
N THR A 176 -16.15 5.69 -3.75
CA THR A 176 -16.46 5.52 -5.18
C THR A 176 -17.89 4.98 -5.38
N GLY A 177 -18.34 4.10 -4.49
CA GLY A 177 -19.72 3.59 -4.48
C GLY A 177 -20.79 4.69 -4.35
N SER A 178 -20.48 5.84 -3.74
CA SER A 178 -21.43 6.96 -3.64
C SER A 178 -21.74 7.62 -4.98
N LEU A 179 -20.97 7.33 -6.05
CA LEU A 179 -21.22 7.82 -7.39
C LEU A 179 -22.18 6.92 -8.19
N ILE A 180 -22.43 5.70 -7.71
CA ILE A 180 -23.31 4.73 -8.37
C ILE A 180 -24.75 5.07 -7.99
N LYS A 181 -25.55 5.51 -8.96
CA LYS A 181 -27.00 5.63 -8.80
C LYS A 181 -27.60 4.24 -9.00
N LEU A 182 -28.16 3.66 -7.94
CA LEU A 182 -28.94 2.41 -7.98
C LEU A 182 -30.36 2.67 -8.45
#